data_AF-A0A0G4EA60-F1
#
_entry.id   AF-A0A0G4EA60-F1
#
_cell.length_a   1.000
_cell.length_b   1.000
_cell.length_c   1.000
_cell.angle_alpha   90.00
_cell.angle_beta   90.00
_cell.angle_gamma   90.00
#
_symmetry.space_group_name_H-M   'P 1'
#
loop_
_entity.id
_entity.type
_entity.pdbx_description
1 polymer ?
#
loop_
_entity_poly.entity_id
_entity_poly.type
_entity_poly.pdbx_seq_one_letter_code
_entity_poly.pdbx_strand_id
1 'polypeptide(L)'
;MAPKKAQRKKGRARDEDEDEEQDEHGEEQEDTDEPPKKKTKQSGGAGGHLEGKEWKWVVSTRKPKAPLYLTVHKYKEKTYVSIREYYVDDANNHKPGKKGITLDVDDFKKIQEWGKLDEAIDGVSGAE
;
A
#
# COMPACT_ATOMS: atom_id res chain seq x y z
N MET A 1 3.47 -51.43 30.13
CA MET A 1 2.37 -51.01 29.23
C MET A 1 2.12 -49.52 29.42
N ALA A 2 2.23 -48.77 28.31
CA ALA A 2 1.62 -47.46 28.02
C ALA A 2 2.03 -46.19 28.84
N PRO A 3 2.05 -44.99 28.22
CA PRO A 3 3.28 -44.18 28.14
C PRO A 3 3.13 -42.64 28.32
N LYS A 4 4.29 -41.96 28.29
CA LYS A 4 4.62 -40.61 27.75
C LYS A 4 3.63 -39.43 27.90
N LYS A 5 4.12 -38.34 28.52
CA LYS A 5 3.99 -36.92 28.06
C LYS A 5 5.26 -36.19 28.51
N ALA A 6 6.22 -35.78 27.67
CA ALA A 6 6.21 -34.76 26.59
C ALA A 6 5.93 -33.32 27.08
N GLN A 7 7.03 -32.58 27.24
CA GLN A 7 7.27 -31.13 27.08
C GLN A 7 6.23 -30.08 27.55
N ARG A 8 6.69 -29.18 28.44
CA ARG A 8 6.20 -27.78 28.50
C ARG A 8 7.39 -26.82 28.58
N LYS A 9 7.45 -25.89 27.62
CA LYS A 9 8.38 -24.78 27.51
C LYS A 9 8.08 -23.73 28.61
N LYS A 10 9.06 -23.42 29.46
CA LYS A 10 9.21 -22.07 30.08
C LYS A 10 10.08 -21.29 29.08
N GLY A 11 9.75 -20.10 28.58
CA GLY A 11 9.00 -19.01 29.17
C GLY A 11 9.97 -17.86 29.44
N ARG A 12 10.11 -16.96 28.45
CA ARG A 12 10.41 -15.51 28.49
C ARG A 12 11.39 -14.94 29.54
N ALA A 13 12.51 -14.39 29.07
CA ALA A 13 13.06 -13.09 29.53
C ALA A 13 12.84 -12.13 28.33
N ARG A 14 12.19 -10.96 28.36
CA ARG A 14 12.09 -9.81 29.28
C ARG A 14 13.44 -9.16 29.54
N ASP A 15 13.90 -8.42 28.53
CA ASP A 15 14.73 -7.24 28.74
C ASP A 15 13.82 -6.03 28.53
N GLU A 16 13.70 -5.28 29.61
CA GLU A 16 13.11 -3.95 29.72
C GLU A 16 14.28 -2.99 29.61
N ASP A 17 14.23 -2.07 28.65
CA ASP A 17 14.98 -0.82 28.75
C ASP A 17 13.97 0.31 28.54
N GLU A 18 13.58 0.85 29.69
CA GLU A 18 12.94 2.15 29.87
C GLU A 18 14.02 3.22 29.72
N ASP A 19 13.78 4.23 28.89
CA ASP A 19 14.48 5.52 28.96
C ASP A 19 13.42 6.61 28.74
N GLU A 20 12.84 7.07 29.86
CA GLU A 20 12.14 8.35 29.98
C GLU A 20 13.22 9.43 30.22
N GLU A 21 13.21 10.58 29.54
CA GLU A 21 12.62 11.88 29.96
C GLU A 21 13.33 12.94 29.06
N GLN A 22 12.86 14.15 28.72
CA GLN A 22 11.80 15.01 29.20
C GLN A 22 11.56 16.14 28.17
N ASP A 23 10.44 16.82 28.38
CA ASP A 23 9.76 17.91 27.69
C ASP A 23 10.58 19.19 27.38
N GLU A 24 10.20 19.94 26.34
CA GLU A 24 9.82 21.36 26.51
C GLU A 24 9.11 21.95 25.27
N HIS A 25 8.20 22.87 25.60
CA HIS A 25 7.13 23.49 24.82
C HIS A 25 7.65 24.71 24.01
N GLY A 26 7.08 24.98 22.83
CA GLY A 26 7.48 26.14 22.01
C GLY A 26 6.63 26.41 20.76
N GLU A 27 5.41 26.88 21.00
CA GLU A 27 4.63 27.91 20.28
C GLU A 27 4.64 28.00 18.73
N GLU A 28 3.49 27.63 18.17
CA GLU A 28 2.66 28.36 17.18
C GLU A 28 3.32 29.36 16.21
N GLN A 29 3.32 29.00 14.91
CA GLN A 29 3.12 29.98 13.83
C GLN A 29 2.13 29.44 12.80
N GLU A 30 0.99 30.13 12.75
CA GLU A 30 -0.07 30.04 11.75
C GLU A 30 0.43 30.70 10.46
N ASP A 31 0.65 29.92 9.40
CA ASP A 31 0.89 30.44 8.05
C ASP A 31 -0.23 29.95 7.13
N THR A 32 -1.23 30.79 6.98
CA THR A 32 -2.32 30.66 6.02
C THR A 32 -1.78 30.89 4.61
N ASP A 33 -1.34 29.84 3.91
CA ASP A 33 -1.10 29.91 2.46
C ASP A 33 -2.17 29.11 1.70
N GLU A 34 -3.16 29.87 1.21
CA GLU A 34 -4.27 29.41 0.40
C GLU A 34 -3.76 28.98 -1.00
N PRO A 35 -3.92 27.71 -1.45
CA PRO A 35 -3.35 27.31 -2.73
C PRO A 35 -4.17 27.84 -3.92
N PRO A 36 -3.52 28.32 -5.00
CA PRO A 36 -4.20 28.95 -6.12
C PRO A 36 -5.01 27.94 -6.92
N LYS A 37 -6.30 28.24 -7.09
CA LYS A 37 -7.26 27.53 -7.95
C LYS A 37 -6.80 27.56 -9.41
N LYS A 38 -6.01 26.57 -9.86
CA LYS A 38 -5.84 26.28 -11.29
C LYS A 38 -6.75 25.14 -11.72
N LYS A 39 -7.80 25.53 -12.43
CA LYS A 39 -8.73 24.65 -13.15
C LYS A 39 -7.95 23.74 -14.10
N THR A 40 -8.07 22.42 -13.92
CA THR A 40 -7.61 21.44 -14.90
C THR A 40 -8.81 20.77 -15.56
N LYS A 41 -8.83 20.92 -16.87
CA LYS A 41 -9.71 20.35 -17.88
C LYS A 41 -9.82 18.83 -17.70
N GLN A 42 -11.03 18.33 -17.46
CA GLN A 42 -11.33 16.90 -17.47
C GLN A 42 -11.09 16.33 -18.88
N SER A 43 -10.01 15.57 -19.02
CA SER A 43 -9.89 14.55 -20.06
C SER A 43 -10.17 13.20 -19.40
N GLY A 44 -11.25 12.54 -19.83
CA GLY A 44 -11.69 11.25 -19.30
C GLY A 44 -10.65 10.16 -19.49
N GLY A 45 -10.04 9.74 -18.37
CA GLY A 45 -9.33 8.48 -18.19
C GLY A 45 -9.64 8.03 -16.77
N ALA A 46 -9.80 6.71 -16.55
CA ALA A 46 -10.19 6.12 -15.26
C ALA A 46 -9.53 6.87 -14.08
N GLY A 47 -10.35 7.64 -13.35
CA GLY A 47 -9.89 8.79 -12.58
C GLY A 47 -9.16 8.38 -11.32
N GLY A 48 -7.84 8.57 -11.32
CA GLY A 48 -7.07 8.59 -10.09
C GLY A 48 -7.22 9.94 -9.43
N HIS A 49 -7.42 9.95 -8.12
CA HIS A 49 -7.39 11.17 -7.33
C HIS A 49 -6.04 11.28 -6.62
N LEU A 50 -5.47 12.48 -6.59
CA LEU A 50 -4.35 12.82 -5.74
C LEU A 50 -4.91 13.17 -4.36
N GLU A 51 -4.82 12.24 -3.42
CA GLU A 51 -5.24 12.44 -2.03
C GLU A 51 -3.97 12.64 -1.19
N GLY A 52 -3.72 13.89 -0.80
CA GLY A 52 -2.48 14.27 -0.10
C GLY A 52 -1.24 14.00 -0.96
N LYS A 53 -0.44 12.99 -0.58
CA LYS A 53 0.86 12.66 -1.18
C LYS A 53 0.83 11.37 -2.02
N GLU A 54 -0.36 10.83 -2.29
CA GLU A 54 -0.57 9.57 -3.01
C GLU A 54 -1.60 9.76 -4.15
N TRP A 55 -1.30 9.22 -5.33
CA TRP A 55 -2.30 8.96 -6.36
C TRP A 55 -2.85 7.55 -6.22
N LYS A 56 -4.16 7.36 -6.38
CA LYS A 56 -4.81 6.05 -6.22
C LYS A 56 -5.84 5.78 -7.30
N TRP A 57 -5.76 4.60 -7.91
CA TRP A 57 -6.69 4.09 -8.94
C TRP A 57 -7.25 2.73 -8.53
N VAL A 58 -8.52 2.48 -8.86
CA VAL A 58 -9.13 1.14 -8.76
C VAL A 58 -8.74 0.34 -10.00
N VAL A 59 -8.05 -0.79 -9.82
CA VAL A 59 -7.67 -1.71 -10.90
C VAL A 59 -8.72 -2.81 -11.08
N SER A 60 -9.24 -3.34 -9.98
CA SER A 60 -10.24 -4.41 -10.04
C SER A 60 -11.20 -4.37 -8.86
N THR A 61 -12.48 -4.58 -9.14
CA THR A 61 -13.55 -4.70 -8.13
C THR A 61 -14.17 -6.10 -8.11
N ARG A 62 -13.54 -7.09 -8.76
CA ARG A 62 -14.06 -8.48 -8.85
C ARG A 62 -14.38 -9.08 -7.47
N LYS A 63 -13.66 -8.67 -6.43
CA LYS A 63 -13.95 -9.01 -5.04
C LYS A 63 -14.47 -7.75 -4.32
N PRO A 64 -15.78 -7.63 -4.04
CA PRO A 64 -16.34 -6.40 -3.47
C PRO A 64 -15.78 -6.07 -2.08
N LYS A 65 -15.43 -7.07 -1.27
CA LYS A 65 -14.78 -6.90 0.03
C LYS A 65 -13.26 -6.76 -0.05
N ALA A 66 -12.67 -6.93 -1.25
CA ALA A 66 -11.23 -6.83 -1.45
C ALA A 66 -10.84 -6.23 -2.82
N PRO A 67 -11.19 -4.95 -3.09
CA PRO A 67 -10.82 -4.29 -4.33
C PRO A 67 -9.29 -4.14 -4.47
N LEU A 68 -8.80 -4.28 -5.70
CA LEU A 68 -7.41 -4.09 -6.07
C LEU A 68 -7.17 -2.63 -6.47
N TYR A 69 -6.17 -1.99 -5.86
CA TYR A 69 -5.77 -0.63 -6.18
C TYR A 69 -4.34 -0.57 -6.70
N LEU A 70 -4.11 0.38 -7.60
CA LEU A 70 -2.80 0.86 -8.01
C LEU A 70 -2.57 2.22 -7.32
N THR A 71 -1.48 2.37 -6.59
CA THR A 71 -1.11 3.64 -5.96
C THR A 71 0.28 4.08 -6.36
N VAL A 72 0.48 5.39 -6.46
CA VAL A 72 1.80 6.02 -6.62
C VAL A 72 2.00 6.95 -5.45
N HIS A 73 3.00 6.65 -4.62
CA HIS A 73 3.27 7.39 -3.39
C HIS A 73 4.75 7.66 -3.20
N LYS A 74 5.08 8.61 -2.33
CA LYS A 74 6.47 8.87 -1.91
C LYS A 74 6.71 8.32 -0.51
N TYR A 75 7.81 7.61 -0.35
CA TYR A 75 8.33 7.23 0.96
C TYR A 75 9.78 7.69 1.07
N LYS A 76 10.06 8.55 2.05
CA LYS A 76 11.28 9.35 2.12
C LYS A 76 11.44 10.16 0.82
N GLU A 77 12.58 10.04 0.14
CA GLU A 77 12.90 10.75 -1.09
C GLU A 77 12.65 9.91 -2.35
N LYS A 78 12.06 8.72 -2.21
CA LYS A 78 11.83 7.80 -3.33
C LYS A 78 10.34 7.67 -3.64
N THR A 79 10.04 7.60 -4.93
CA THR A 79 8.69 7.34 -5.45
C THR A 79 8.52 5.85 -5.67
N TYR A 80 7.35 5.33 -5.30
CA TYR A 80 7.00 3.92 -5.44
C TYR A 80 5.65 3.75 -6.10
N VAL A 81 5.50 2.63 -6.80
CA VAL A 81 4.25 2.17 -7.40
C VAL A 81 3.81 0.92 -6.66
N SER A 82 2.61 0.91 -6.08
CA SER A 82 2.07 -0.22 -5.31
C SER A 82 0.82 -0.77 -5.95
N ILE A 83 0.75 -2.08 -6.13
CA ILE A 83 -0.45 -2.80 -6.58
C ILE A 83 -0.88 -3.71 -5.43
N ARG A 84 -2.03 -3.44 -4.81
CA ARG A 84 -2.42 -4.09 -3.54
C ARG A 84 -3.92 -4.32 -3.42
N GLU A 85 -4.30 -5.51 -2.94
CA GLU A 85 -5.68 -5.79 -2.53
C GLU A 85 -5.92 -5.10 -1.18
N TYR A 86 -7.00 -4.32 -1.09
CA TYR A 86 -7.44 -3.73 0.16
C TYR A 86 -8.46 -4.65 0.83
N TYR A 87 -8.70 -4.50 2.13
CA TYR A 87 -9.85 -5.10 2.80
C TYR A 87 -10.71 -3.99 3.39
N VAL A 88 -11.99 -4.30 3.62
CA VAL A 88 -12.92 -3.41 4.31
C VAL A 88 -12.95 -3.79 5.78
N ASP A 89 -12.66 -2.85 6.67
CA ASP A 89 -12.77 -3.04 8.12
C ASP A 89 -14.23 -2.89 8.61
N ASP A 90 -14.47 -3.15 9.90
CA ASP A 90 -15.80 -3.07 10.50
C ASP A 90 -16.40 -1.64 10.44
N ALA A 91 -15.55 -0.63 10.30
CA ALA A 91 -15.94 0.77 10.14
C ALA A 91 -16.12 1.17 8.66
N ASN A 92 -16.18 0.20 7.73
CA ASN A 92 -16.29 0.38 6.29
C ASN A 92 -15.13 1.18 5.65
N ASN A 93 -13.95 1.21 6.28
CA ASN A 93 -12.77 1.85 5.70
C ASN A 93 -11.96 0.85 4.88
N HIS A 94 -11.41 1.33 3.77
CA HIS A 94 -10.54 0.53 2.91
C HIS A 94 -9.10 0.59 3.45
N LYS A 95 -8.58 -0.55 3.91
CA LYS A 95 -7.22 -0.68 4.43
C LYS A 95 -6.35 -1.56 3.52
N PRO A 96 -5.07 -1.23 3.33
CA PRO A 96 -4.17 -2.06 2.51
C PRO A 96 -4.03 -3.46 3.14
N GLY A 97 -4.30 -4.50 2.36
CA GLY A 97 -4.15 -5.89 2.78
C GLY A 97 -2.72 -6.42 2.60
N LYS A 98 -2.46 -7.66 3.05
CA LYS A 98 -1.13 -8.29 2.88
C LYS A 98 -0.79 -8.63 1.42
N LYS A 99 -1.80 -8.88 0.58
CA LYS A 99 -1.62 -9.26 -0.82
C LYS A 99 -1.33 -8.05 -1.69
N GLY A 100 -0.14 -8.00 -2.26
CA GLY A 100 0.28 -6.92 -3.15
C GLY A 100 1.79 -6.76 -3.17
N ILE A 101 2.28 -5.94 -4.10
CA ILE A 101 3.68 -5.62 -4.26
C ILE A 101 3.87 -4.11 -4.37
N THR A 102 4.99 -3.62 -3.88
CA THR A 102 5.44 -2.25 -4.06
C THR A 102 6.76 -2.30 -4.82
N LEU A 103 6.83 -1.56 -5.91
CA LEU A 103 7.96 -1.49 -6.83
C LEU A 103 8.49 -0.06 -6.84
N ASP A 104 9.78 0.11 -7.10
CA ASP A 104 10.28 1.41 -7.53
C ASP A 104 9.81 1.74 -8.96
N VAL A 105 10.04 2.98 -9.37
CA VAL A 105 9.59 3.48 -10.66
C VAL A 105 10.32 2.80 -11.83
N ASP A 106 11.60 2.44 -11.67
CA ASP A 106 12.39 1.86 -12.75
C ASP A 106 11.99 0.41 -13.02
N ASP A 107 11.77 -0.38 -11.97
CA ASP A 107 11.25 -1.73 -12.10
C ASP A 107 9.82 -1.77 -12.65
N PHE A 108 8.97 -0.81 -12.25
CA PHE A 108 7.63 -0.70 -12.84
C PHE A 108 7.68 -0.38 -14.34
N LYS A 109 8.57 0.53 -14.78
CA LYS A 109 8.75 0.84 -16.21
C LYS A 109 9.20 -0.37 -17.02
N LYS A 110 10.12 -1.18 -16.50
CA LYS A 110 10.54 -2.44 -17.17
C LYS A 110 9.36 -3.38 -17.39
N ILE A 111 8.42 -3.45 -16.46
CA ILE A 111 7.18 -4.24 -16.63
C ILE A 111 6.32 -3.66 -17.75
N GLN A 112 6.16 -2.34 -17.81
CA GLN A 112 5.38 -1.69 -18.88
C GLN A 112 5.99 -1.89 -20.27
N GLU A 113 7.32 -2.00 -20.35
CA GLU A 113 8.07 -2.20 -21.59
C GLU A 113 8.23 -3.68 -21.96
N TRP A 114 7.67 -4.60 -21.17
CA TRP A 114 7.86 -6.03 -21.38
C TRP A 114 7.07 -6.52 -22.60
N GLY A 115 7.66 -6.40 -23.78
CA GLY A 115 6.99 -6.66 -25.07
C GLY A 115 6.53 -8.09 -25.34
N LYS A 116 6.87 -9.05 -24.48
CA LYS A 116 6.38 -10.45 -24.54
C LYS A 116 5.28 -10.76 -23.52
N LEU A 117 4.82 -9.76 -22.77
CA LEU A 117 3.84 -9.98 -21.72
C LEU A 117 2.49 -10.39 -22.29
N ASP A 118 2.03 -9.74 -23.36
CA ASP A 118 0.76 -10.07 -24.02
C ASP A 118 0.75 -11.48 -24.59
N GLU A 119 1.79 -11.86 -25.34
CA GLU A 119 1.94 -13.24 -25.88
C GLU A 119 1.93 -14.29 -24.77
N ALA A 120 2.61 -14.03 -23.65
CA ALA A 120 2.61 -14.93 -22.51
C ALA A 120 1.23 -15.04 -21.84
N ILE A 121 0.48 -13.94 -21.76
CA ILE A 121 -0.89 -13.93 -21.21
C ILE A 121 -1.81 -14.74 -22.12
N ASP A 122 -1.77 -14.50 -23.43
CA ASP A 122 -2.61 -15.20 -24.42
C ASP A 122 -2.31 -16.70 -24.42
N GLY A 123 -1.04 -17.08 -24.39
CA GLY A 123 -0.61 -18.48 -24.36
C GLY A 123 -1.08 -19.25 -23.13
N VAL A 124 -1.26 -18.59 -21.98
CA VAL A 124 -1.85 -19.21 -20.78
C VAL A 124 -3.38 -19.24 -20.85
N SER A 125 -4.01 -18.20 -21.40
CA SER A 125 -5.47 -18.10 -21.48
C SER A 125 -6.11 -19.02 -22.53
N GLY A 126 -5.36 -19.44 -23.55
CA GLY A 126 -5.81 -20.33 -24.62
C GLY A 126 -5.50 -21.82 -24.42
N ALA A 127 -4.95 -22.21 -23.26
CA ALA A 127 -4.56 -23.59 -22.96
C ALA A 127 -5.68 -24.44 -22.33
N GLU A 128 -6.95 -24.13 -22.61
CA GLU A 128 -8.13 -24.87 -22.14
C GLU A 128 -8.66 -25.87 -23.18
#